data_AF-A0A848C1B0-F1
#
_entry.id   AF-A0A848C1B0-F1
#
_cell.length_a   1.000
_cell.length_b   1.000
_cell.length_c   1.000
_cell.angle_alpha   90.00
_cell.angle_beta   90.00
_cell.angle_gamma   90.00
#
_symmetry.space_group_name_H-M   'P 1'
#
loop_
_entity.id
_entity.type
_entity.pdbx_description
1 polymer ?
#
loop_
_entity_poly.entity_id
_entity_poly.type
_entity_poly.pdbx_seq_one_letter_code
_entity_poly.pdbx_strand_id
1 'polypeptide(L)' 'MKNFSCSKLIYGVFILVLIMVNPPVVYYVSDYAKLHPFVFGWPTLLVWLDFWYVTGILAFIAGAFTIESWKRVYKDY' A
#
# COMPACT_ATOMS: atom_id res chain seq x y z
N MET A 1 1.27 27.99 -2.93
CA MET A 1 1.67 26.60 -2.58
C MET A 1 0.55 25.67 -3.02
N LYS A 2 0.82 24.75 -3.95
CA LYS A 2 -0.20 23.90 -4.57
C LYS A 2 -0.66 22.89 -3.52
N ASN A 3 -1.88 23.06 -2.99
CA ASN A 3 -2.49 22.12 -2.05
C ASN A 3 -2.50 20.72 -2.69
N PHE A 4 -1.56 19.86 -2.29
CA PHE A 4 -1.62 18.45 -2.62
C PHE A 4 -2.83 17.92 -1.84
N SER A 5 -3.98 17.80 -2.51
CA SER A 5 -5.20 17.32 -1.87
C SER A 5 -4.92 15.97 -1.22
N CYS A 6 -5.22 15.84 0.08
CA CYS A 6 -4.98 14.63 0.88
C CYS A 6 -5.46 13.36 0.16
N SER A 7 -6.57 13.45 -0.57
CA SER A 7 -7.11 12.35 -1.38
C SER A 7 -6.16 11.89 -2.50
N LYS A 8 -5.45 12.81 -3.18
CA LYS A 8 -4.47 12.45 -4.22
C LYS A 8 -3.28 11.67 -3.66
N LEU A 9 -2.87 12.02 -2.44
CA LEU A 9 -1.80 11.30 -1.75
C LEU A 9 -2.26 9.87 -1.41
N ILE A 10 -3.44 9.73 -0.82
CA ILE A 10 -4.02 8.43 -0.47
C ILE A 10 -4.16 7.54 -1.71
N TYR A 11 -4.71 8.06 -2.81
CA TYR A 11 -4.78 7.32 -4.07
C TYR A 11 -3.41 6.97 -4.64
N GLY A 12 -2.42 7.87 -4.53
CA GLY A 12 -1.04 7.59 -4.91
C GLY A 12 -0.43 6.43 -4.13
N VAL A 13 -0.64 6.39 -2.80
CA VAL A 13 -0.19 5.29 -1.95
C VAL A 13 -0.88 3.99 -2.32
N PHE A 14 -2.19 4.00 -2.60
CA PHE A 14 -2.90 2.81 -3.09
C PHE A 14 -2.32 2.25 -4.37
N ILE A 15 -2.10 3.10 -5.38
CA ILE A 15 -1.53 2.67 -6.66
C ILE A 15 -0.13 2.09 -6.43
N LEU A 16 0.68 2.74 -5.59
CA LEU A 16 2.00 2.24 -5.25
C LEU A 16 1.94 0.85 -4.58
N VAL A 17 1.06 0.66 -3.58
CA VAL A 17 0.86 -0.63 -2.93
C VAL A 17 0.47 -1.69 -3.95
N LEU A 18 -0.49 -1.41 -4.83
CA LEU A 18 -0.93 -2.34 -5.88
C LEU A 18 0.22 -2.75 -6.80
N ILE A 19 1.10 -1.81 -7.18
CA ILE A 19 2.29 -2.11 -7.98
C ILE A 19 3.24 -3.03 -7.20
N MET A 20 3.50 -2.73 -5.93
CA MET A 20 4.51 -3.43 -5.13
C MET A 20 4.11 -4.84 -4.70
N VAL A 21 2.81 -5.12 -4.62
CA VAL A 21 2.26 -6.47 -4.40
C VAL A 21 1.85 -7.17 -5.69
N ASN A 22 1.98 -6.52 -6.85
CA ASN A 22 1.65 -7.10 -8.15
C ASN A 22 2.60 -8.28 -8.46
N PRO A 23 2.12 -9.39 -9.08
CA PRO A 23 2.95 -10.57 -9.32
C PRO A 23 4.30 -10.27 -9.99
N PRO A 24 4.42 -9.41 -11.04
CA PRO A 24 5.72 -9.07 -11.62
C PRO A 24 6.75 -8.54 -10.61
N VAL A 25 6.35 -7.65 -9.69
CA VAL A 25 7.27 -7.08 -8.69
C VAL A 25 7.58 -8.11 -7.61
N VAL A 26 6.56 -8.82 -7.14
CA VAL A 26 6.72 -9.88 -6.13
C VAL A 26 7.62 -11.01 -6.64
N TYR A 27 7.62 -11.31 -7.94
CA TYR A 27 8.56 -12.26 -8.53
C TYR A 27 10.02 -11.80 -8.40
N TYR A 28 10.32 -10.54 -8.72
CA TYR A 28 11.69 -10.01 -8.55
C TYR A 28 12.13 -10.04 -7.09
N VAL A 29 11.23 -9.71 -6.16
CA VAL A 29 11.52 -9.75 -4.72
C VAL A 29 11.68 -11.19 -4.23
N SER A 30 10.90 -12.13 -4.76
CA SER A 30 11.02 -13.56 -4.46
C SER A 30 12.36 -14.10 -4.93
N ASP A 31 12.81 -13.75 -6.14
CA ASP A 31 14.13 -14.14 -6.64
C ASP A 31 15.26 -13.53 -5.82
N TYR A 32 15.13 -12.27 -5.41
CA TYR A 32 16.06 -11.65 -4.46
C TYR A 32 16.08 -12.39 -3.12
N ALA A 33 14.92 -12.79 -2.58
CA ALA A 33 14.79 -13.53 -1.33
C ALA A 33 15.39 -14.94 -1.40
N LYS A 34 15.51 -15.57 -2.59
CA LYS A 34 16.25 -16.83 -2.73
C LYS A 34 17.74 -16.67 -2.46
N LEU A 35 18.31 -15.52 -2.84
CA LEU A 35 19.72 -15.18 -2.61
C LEU A 35 19.95 -14.59 -1.21
N HIS A 36 18.96 -13.84 -0.71
CA HIS A 36 18.99 -13.17 0.59
C HIS A 36 17.72 -13.53 1.37
N PRO A 37 17.63 -14.76 1.92
CA PRO A 37 16.42 -15.22 2.61
C PRO A 37 16.12 -14.43 3.87
N PHE A 38 17.16 -13.87 4.50
CA PHE A 38 17.04 -12.97 5.64
C PHE A 38 17.81 -11.68 5.38
N VAL A 39 17.16 -10.54 5.55
CA VAL A 39 17.78 -9.22 5.59
C VAL A 39 17.64 -8.67 7.00
N PHE A 40 18.77 -8.30 7.62
CA PHE A 40 18.82 -7.89 9.04
C PHE A 40 18.19 -8.90 10.02
N GLY A 41 18.25 -10.20 9.71
CA GLY A 41 17.68 -11.27 10.54
C GLY A 41 16.18 -11.53 10.35
N TRP A 42 15.51 -10.81 9.45
CA TRP A 42 14.08 -10.99 9.18
C TRP A 42 13.84 -11.65 7.81
N PRO A 43 12.82 -12.52 7.65
CA PRO A 43 12.54 -13.17 6.37
C PRO A 43 12.17 -12.13 5.31
N THR A 44 12.97 -12.02 4.26
CA THR A 44 12.94 -10.90 3.31
C THR A 44 11.58 -10.76 2.60
N LEU A 45 11.05 -11.86 2.09
CA LEU A 45 9.77 -11.85 1.37
C LEU A 45 8.60 -11.54 2.29
N LEU A 46 8.64 -12.03 3.53
CA LEU A 46 7.61 -11.79 4.54
C LEU A 46 7.58 -10.30 4.90
N VAL A 47 8.74 -9.71 5.21
CA VAL A 47 8.82 -8.28 5.54
C VAL A 47 8.34 -7.40 4.39
N TRP A 48 8.67 -7.75 3.15
CA TRP A 48 8.18 -7.02 1.98
C TRP A 48 6.65 -7.02 1.91
N LEU A 49 6.04 -8.21 1.97
CA LEU A 49 4.60 -8.36 1.86
C LEU A 49 3.88 -7.67 3.03
N ASP A 50 4.35 -7.90 4.27
CA ASP A 50 3.75 -7.30 5.45
C ASP A 50 3.81 -5.77 5.41
N PHE A 51 4.95 -5.20 5.01
CA PHE A 51 5.10 -3.75 4.88
C PHE A 51 4.08 -3.16 3.90
N TRP A 52 3.93 -3.75 2.70
CA TRP A 52 3.01 -3.23 1.69
C TRP A 52 1.54 -3.48 2.03
N TYR A 53 1.20 -4.63 2.62
CA TYR A 53 -0.17 -4.88 3.07
C TYR A 53 -0.58 -3.96 4.22
N VAL A 54 0.27 -3.77 5.23
CA VAL A 54 0.01 -2.82 6.32
C VAL A 54 -0.15 -1.41 5.77
N THR A 55 0.74 -0.99 4.86
CA THR A 55 0.64 0.32 4.21
C THR A 55 -0.67 0.49 3.44
N GLY A 56 -1.11 -0.54 2.71
CA GLY A 56 -2.38 -0.55 2.00
C GLY A 56 -3.59 -0.46 2.93
N ILE A 57 -3.60 -1.21 4.04
CA ILE A 57 -4.65 -1.17 5.05
C ILE A 57 -4.75 0.23 5.67
N LEU A 58 -3.62 0.82 6.05
CA LEU A 58 -3.58 2.16 6.63
C LEU A 58 -4.07 3.23 5.64
N ALA A 59 -3.64 3.14 4.37
CA ALA A 59 -4.11 4.03 3.30
C ALA A 59 -5.61 3.88 3.06
N PHE A 60 -6.15 2.65 3.14
CA PHE A 60 -7.57 2.38 3.02
C PHE A 60 -8.38 2.97 4.14
N ILE A 61 -7.95 2.77 5.40
CA ILE A 61 -8.60 3.36 6.57
C ILE A 61 -8.57 4.89 6.47
N ALA A 62 -7.41 5.47 6.14
CA ALA A 62 -7.28 6.91 5.96
C ALA A 62 -8.22 7.42 4.84
N GLY A 63 -8.31 6.71 3.72
CA GLY A 63 -9.20 7.03 2.60
C GLY A 63 -10.67 7.02 3.01
N ALA A 64 -11.10 5.99 3.74
CA ALA A 64 -12.46 5.84 4.22
C ALA A 64 -12.91 7.03 5.10
N PHE A 65 -12.01 7.56 5.94
CA PHE A 65 -12.33 8.70 6.83
C PHE A 65 -12.19 10.07 6.18
N THR A 66 -11.42 10.21 5.11
CA THR A 66 -11.03 11.52 4.56
C THR A 66 -11.65 11.84 3.20
N ILE A 67 -11.98 10.84 2.38
CA ILE A 67 -12.49 11.05 1.02
C ILE A 67 -14.00 11.30 1.05
N GLU A 68 -14.42 12.52 0.73
CA GLU A 68 -15.83 12.94 0.80
C GLU A 68 -16.78 12.11 -0.08
N SER A 69 -16.31 11.58 -1.21
CA SER A 69 -17.14 10.74 -2.08
C SER A 69 -17.60 9.46 -1.38
N TRP A 70 -16.81 8.94 -0.44
CA TRP A 70 -17.19 7.79 0.38
C TRP A 70 -18.20 8.18 1.45
N LYS A 71 -18.04 9.37 2.06
CA LYS A 71 -19.01 9.90 3.03
C LYS A 71 -20.38 10.18 2.40
N ARG A 72 -20.41 10.65 1.15
CA ARG A 72 -21.64 11.02 0.45
C ARG A 72 -22.55 9.79 0.23
N VAL A 73 -21.97 8.63 -0.09
CA VAL A 73 -22.69 7.37 -0.26
C VAL A 73 -23.47 6.95 1.01
N TYR A 74 -22.93 7.24 2.20
CA TYR A 74 -23.59 6.91 3.46
C TYR A 74 -24.51 8.01 4.00
N LYS A 75 -24.57 9.18 3.36
CA LYS A 75 -25.41 10.29 3.82
C LYS A 75 -26.84 10.23 3.28
N ASP A 76 -27.06 9.40 2.26
CA ASP A 76 -28.35 9.22 1.59
C ASP A 76 -29.15 8.02 2.16
N TYR A 77 -28.73 7.48 3.31
CA TYR A 77 -29.44 6.45 4.09
C TYR A 77 -29.75 6.95 5.51
#